data_AF-A0A5C5VNY1-F1
#
_entry.id   AF-A0A5C5VNY1-F1
#
_cell.length_a   1.000
_cell.length_b   1.000
_cell.length_c   1.000
_cell.angle_alpha   90.00
_cell.angle_beta   90.00
_cell.angle_gamma   90.00
#
_symmetry.space_group_name_H-M   'P 1'
#
loop_
_entity.id
_entity.type
_entity.pdbx_description
1 polymer ?
#
loop_
_entity_poly.entity_id
_entity_poly.type
_entity_poly.pdbx_seq_one_letter_code
_entity_poly.pdbx_strand_id
1 'polypeptide(L)' 'MIRVKARSNESVEQMVRRFKKLCEKEGLTRDIKRNSYYEKPSERRRRKERKSLKRIARDG' A
#
# COMPACT_ATOMS: atom_id res chain seq x y z
N MET A 1 1.92 10.33 4.46
CA MET A 1 2.28 9.89 5.83
C MET A 1 1.01 9.43 6.52
N ILE A 2 0.94 8.18 6.97
CA ILE A 2 -0.26 7.63 7.60
C ILE A 2 -0.40 8.25 9.00
N ARG A 3 -1.52 8.96 9.24
CA ARG A 3 -1.86 9.52 10.56
C ARG A 3 -3.25 9.03 10.97
N VAL A 4 -3.36 8.52 12.18
CA VAL A 4 -4.63 8.17 12.82
C VAL A 4 -4.78 9.07 14.04
N LYS A 5 -5.91 9.77 14.13
CA LYS A 5 -6.29 10.53 15.32
C LYS A 5 -7.26 9.71 16.16
N ALA A 6 -7.07 9.73 17.48
CA ALA A 6 -8.02 9.17 18.42
C ALA A 6 -9.35 9.92 18.33
N ARG A 7 -10.46 9.19 18.37
CA ARG A 7 -11.81 9.75 18.48
C ARG A 7 -12.30 9.51 19.90
N SER A 8 -13.12 10.41 20.44
CA SER A 8 -13.54 10.40 21.85
C SER A 8 -14.28 9.12 22.29
N ASN A 9 -14.86 8.36 21.35
CA ASN A 9 -15.60 7.12 21.62
C ASN A 9 -14.92 5.84 21.07
N GLU A 10 -13.60 5.85 20.85
CA GLU A 10 -12.90 4.66 20.36
C GLU A 10 -12.00 4.01 21.40
N SER A 11 -12.06 2.68 21.44
CA SER A 11 -11.07 1.89 22.18
C SER A 11 -9.73 1.85 21.44
N VAL A 12 -8.66 1.59 22.18
CA VAL A 12 -7.30 1.43 21.62
C VAL A 12 -7.27 0.37 20.52
N GLU A 13 -8.03 -0.71 20.69
CA GLU A 13 -8.09 -1.80 19.70
C GLU A 13 -8.74 -1.36 18.38
N GLN A 14 -9.80 -0.56 18.45
CA GLN A 14 -10.44 0.02 17.25
C GLN A 14 -9.48 0.97 16.52
N MET A 15 -8.69 1.75 17.25
CA MET A 15 -7.66 2.61 16.67
C MET A 15 -6.60 1.79 15.92
N VAL A 16 -6.10 0.71 16.51
CA VAL A 16 -5.11 -0.20 15.88
C VAL A 16 -5.68 -0.85 14.62
N ARG A 17 -6.94 -1.30 14.63
CA ARG A 17 -7.60 -1.88 13.46
C ARG A 17 -7.70 -0.88 12.31
N ARG A 18 -8.07 0.37 12.58
CA ARG A 18 -8.11 1.43 11.54
C ARG A 18 -6.73 1.76 11.01
N PHE A 19 -5.72 1.81 11.89
CA PHE A 19 -4.33 2.02 11.47
C PHE A 19 -3.87 0.91 10.52
N LYS A 20 -4.09 -0.36 10.87
CA LYS A 20 -3.80 -1.51 9.98
C LYS A 20 -4.51 -1.37 8.62
N LYS A 21 -5.80 -1.03 8.64
CA LYS A 21 -6.60 -0.85 7.41
C LYS A 21 -6.08 0.30 6.54
N LEU A 22 -5.60 1.38 7.15
CA LEU A 22 -4.97 2.50 6.43
C LEU A 22 -3.61 2.10 5.83
N CYS A 23 -2.78 1.35 6.56
CA CYS A 23 -1.52 0.79 6.05
C CYS A 23 -1.73 -0.14 4.85
N GLU A 24 -2.78 -0.98 4.91
CA GLU A 24 -3.17 -1.85 3.79
C GLU A 24 -3.68 -1.05 2.60
N LYS A 25 -4.55 -0.05 2.82
CA LYS A 25 -5.12 0.80 1.76
C LYS A 25 -4.06 1.61 1.02
N GLU A 26 -3.11 2.19 1.75
CA GLU A 26 -1.98 2.92 1.16
C GLU A 26 -0.97 1.97 0.48
N GLY A 27 -1.11 0.65 0.66
CA GLY A 27 -0.18 -0.32 0.09
C GLY A 27 1.23 -0.23 0.68
N LEU A 28 1.36 0.32 1.89
CA LEU A 28 2.64 0.56 2.57
C LEU A 28 3.46 -0.73 2.66
N THR A 29 2.83 -1.85 3.03
CA THR A 29 3.47 -3.17 3.12
C THR A 29 4.03 -3.62 1.77
N ARG A 30 3.33 -3.29 0.67
CA ARG A 30 3.75 -3.61 -0.70
C ARG A 30 4.88 -2.72 -1.19
N ASP A 31 5.00 -1.51 -0.67
CA ASP A 31 6.07 -0.58 -0.98
C ASP A 31 7.33 -0.89 -0.16
N ILE A 32 7.18 -1.28 1.12
CA ILE A 32 8.28 -1.81 1.94
C ILE A 32 8.91 -3.03 1.24
N LYS A 33 8.10 -4.03 0.86
CA LYS A 33 8.60 -5.22 0.15
C LYS A 33 9.24 -4.91 -1.21
N ARG A 34 8.81 -3.83 -1.87
CA ARG A 34 9.40 -3.40 -3.16
C ARG A 34 10.75 -2.73 -2.97
N ASN A 35 10.91 -2.01 -1.88
CA ASN A 35 12.13 -1.24 -1.59
C ASN A 35 13.11 -2.02 -0.69
N SER A 36 12.76 -3.23 -0.24
CA SER A 36 13.63 -4.04 0.62
C SER A 36 14.84 -4.61 -0.13
N TYR A 37 14.85 -4.56 -1.47
CA TYR A 37 15.98 -4.97 -2.30
C TYR A 37 16.15 -4.00 -3.48
N TYR A 38 17.37 -3.94 -4.00
CA TYR A 38 17.65 -3.15 -5.20
C TYR A 38 16.97 -3.80 -6.43
N GLU A 39 16.00 -3.10 -6.99
CA GLU A 39 15.36 -3.44 -8.27
C GLU A 39 16.08 -2.67 -9.39
N LYS A 40 16.73 -3.37 -10.33
CA LYS A 40 17.36 -2.74 -11.50
C LYS A 40 16.36 -1.83 -12.24
N PRO A 41 16.80 -0.71 -12.83
CA PRO A 41 15.90 0.22 -13.52
C PRO A 41 15.06 -0.40 -14.63
N SER A 42 15.60 -1.40 -15.36
CA SER A 42 14.90 -2.16 -16.39
C SER A 42 13.74 -2.97 -15.83
N GLU A 43 13.98 -3.73 -14.76
CA GLU A 43 12.95 -4.53 -14.07
C GLU A 43 11.86 -3.64 -13.46
N ARG A 44 12.24 -2.47 -12.93
CA ARG A 44 11.29 -1.47 -12.44
C ARG A 44 10.37 -0.96 -13.54
N ARG A 45 10.87 -0.73 -14.77
CA ARG A 45 10.04 -0.33 -15.93
C ARG A 45 9.11 -1.46 -16.36
N ARG A 46 9.65 -2.67 -16.57
CA ARG A 46 8.88 -3.86 -16.97
C ARG A 46 7.76 -4.18 -15.97
N ARG A 47 8.01 -4.04 -14.67
CA ARG A 47 6.99 -4.22 -13.63
C ARG A 47 5.92 -3.13 -13.65
N LYS A 48 6.27 -1.88 -13.96
CA LYS A 48 5.28 -0.78 -14.09
C LYS A 48 4.33 -1.04 -15.27
N GLU A 49 4.88 -1.40 -16.43
CA GLU A 49 4.09 -1.76 -17.63
C GLU A 49 3.13 -2.90 -17.35
N ARG A 50 3.63 -4.01 -16.78
CA ARG A 50 2.79 -5.15 -16.40
C ARG A 50 1.67 -4.78 -15.43
N LYS A 51 1.93 -3.88 -14.47
CA LYS A 51 0.90 -3.39 -13.54
C LYS A 51 -0.15 -2.52 -14.25
N SER A 52 0.27 -1.70 -15.23
CA SER A 52 -0.64 -0.89 -16.02
C SER A 52 -1.58 -1.75 -16.87
N LEU A 53 -1.01 -2.72 -17.60
CA LEU A 53 -1.78 -3.67 -18.40
C LEU A 53 -2.78 -4.46 -17.55
N LYS A 54 -2.37 -4.94 -16.38
CA LYS A 54 -3.26 -5.63 -15.44
C LYS A 54 -4.37 -4.75 -14.87
N ARG A 55 -4.17 -3.43 -14.76
CA ARG A 55 -5.23 -2.50 -14.31
C ARG A 55 -6.24 -2.30 -15.44
N ILE A 56 -5.77 -2.03 -16.64
CA ILE A 56 -6.62 -1.86 -17.84
C ILE A 56 -7.50 -3.10 -18.06
N ALA A 57 -6.92 -4.30 -18.00
CA ALA A 57 -7.66 -5.55 -18.18
C ALA A 57 -8.66 -5.89 -17.06
N ARG A 58 -8.64 -5.16 -15.94
CA ARG A 58 -9.54 -5.38 -14.81
C ARG A 58 -10.68 -4.37 -14.74
N ASP A 59 -10.47 -3.20 -15.35
CA ASP A 59 -11.42 -2.08 -15.41
C ASP A 59 -12.19 -2.03 -16.74
N GLY A 60 -11.83 -2.88 -17.71
CA GLY A 60 -12.50 -3.05 -19.00
C GLY A 60 -13.31 -4.33 -19.11
#